data_AF-A0A356IVK6-F1
#
_entry.id   AF-A0A356IVK6-F1
#
_cell.length_a   1.000
_cell.length_b   1.000
_cell.length_c   1.000
_cell.angle_alpha   90.00
_cell.angle_beta   90.00
_cell.angle_gamma   90.00
#
_symmetry.space_group_name_H-M   'P 1'
#
loop_
_entity.id
_entity.type
_entity.pdbx_description
1 polymer ?
#
loop_
_entity_poly.entity_id
_entity_poly.type
_entity_poly.pdbx_seq_one_letter_code
_entity_poly.pdbx_strand_id
1 'polypeptide(L)' 'ARARNLHKCAQTVWAEHGGAFPRSVAELSELPGIGRSTAGAIASISMGIAAPILDGNVKRVLTRLHAVAGWP' A
#
# COMPACT_ATOMS: atom_id res chain seq x y z
N ALA A 1 1.20 -12.92 11.40
CA ALA A 1 1.43 -12.82 9.94
C ALA A 1 2.32 -11.63 9.55
N ARG A 2 2.01 -10.40 10.00
CA ARG A 2 2.72 -9.16 9.59
C ARG A 2 4.25 -9.22 9.61
N ALA A 3 4.87 -9.62 10.73
CA ALA A 3 6.34 -9.69 10.83
C ALA A 3 6.97 -10.67 9.81
N ARG A 4 6.33 -11.82 9.58
CA ARG A 4 6.79 -12.79 8.57
C ARG A 4 6.71 -12.21 7.16
N ASN A 5 5.64 -11.47 6.85
CA ASN A 5 5.49 -10.82 5.55
C ASN A 5 6.49 -9.68 5.37
N LEU A 6 6.75 -8.89 6.42
CA LEU A 6 7.77 -7.83 6.36
C LEU A 6 9.16 -8.41 6.03
N HIS A 7 9.56 -9.49 6.69
CA HIS A 7 10.83 -10.13 6.42
C HIS A 7 10.89 -10.72 5.00
N LYS A 8 9.83 -11.41 4.57
CA LYS A 8 9.72 -11.92 3.18
C LYS A 8 9.77 -10.80 2.15
N CYS A 9 9.08 -9.68 2.39
CA CYS A 9 9.11 -8.51 1.51
C CYS A 9 10.53 -7.96 1.36
N ALA A 10 11.28 -7.84 2.46
CA ALA A 10 12.67 -7.38 2.40
C ALA A 10 13.55 -8.34 1.58
N GLN A 11 13.36 -9.66 1.74
CA GLN A 11 14.06 -10.68 0.94
C GLN A 11 13.70 -10.59 -0.55
N THR A 12 12.41 -10.46 -0.90
CA THR A 12 11.93 -10.28 -2.27
C THR A 12 12.49 -9.02 -2.92
N VAL A 13 12.47 -7.88 -2.22
CA VAL A 13 13.04 -6.61 -2.73
C VAL A 13 14.54 -6.76 -3.01
N TRP A 14 15.28 -7.44 -2.15
CA TRP A 14 16.69 -7.71 -2.39
C TRP A 14 16.93 -8.62 -3.60
N ALA A 15 16.25 -9.77 -3.62
CA ALA A 15 16.48 -10.83 -4.61
C ALA A 15 15.98 -10.48 -6.02
N GLU A 16 14.81 -9.86 -6.12
CA GLU A 16 14.11 -9.66 -7.41
C GLU A 16 14.24 -8.22 -7.92
N HIS A 17 14.48 -7.25 -7.04
CA HIS A 17 14.54 -5.82 -7.40
C HIS A 17 15.89 -5.16 -7.07
N GLY A 18 16.92 -5.96 -6.76
CA GLY A 18 18.28 -5.45 -6.51
C GLY A 18 18.38 -4.52 -5.29
N GLY A 19 17.50 -4.71 -4.30
CA GLY A 19 17.45 -3.89 -3.09
C GLY A 19 16.72 -2.56 -3.25
N ALA A 20 16.22 -2.24 -4.45
CA ALA A 20 15.41 -1.06 -4.70
C ALA A 20 13.92 -1.41 -4.72
N PHE A 21 13.09 -0.65 -4.03
CA PHE A 21 11.65 -0.83 -4.15
C PHE A 21 11.17 -0.46 -5.56
N PRO A 22 10.22 -1.23 -6.14
CA PRO A 22 9.61 -0.86 -7.41
C PRO A 22 8.85 0.46 -7.29
N ARG A 23 8.76 1.22 -8.39
CA ARG A 23 8.21 2.58 -8.42
C ARG A 23 6.82 2.67 -9.03
N SER A 24 6.00 1.63 -8.85
CA SER A 24 4.59 1.64 -9.25
C SER A 24 3.72 1.01 -8.18
N VAL A 25 2.47 1.49 -8.05
CA VAL A 25 1.50 0.94 -7.09
C VAL A 25 1.19 -0.52 -7.41
N ALA A 26 1.15 -0.88 -8.70
CA ALA A 26 0.89 -2.24 -9.14
C ALA A 26 1.97 -3.19 -8.63
N GLU A 27 3.25 -2.91 -8.94
CA GLU A 27 4.35 -3.77 -8.51
C GLU A 27 4.53 -3.78 -6.99
N LEU A 28 4.36 -2.64 -6.31
CA LEU A 28 4.40 -2.59 -4.85
C LEU A 28 3.32 -3.47 -4.22
N SER A 29 2.16 -3.63 -4.86
CA SER A 29 1.06 -4.45 -4.35
C SER A 29 1.31 -5.96 -4.51
N GLU A 30 2.28 -6.36 -5.34
CA GLU A 30 2.70 -7.76 -5.47
C GLU A 30 3.64 -8.19 -4.34
N LEU A 31 4.22 -7.22 -3.61
CA LEU A 31 5.14 -7.52 -2.53
C LEU A 31 4.43 -8.13 -1.31
N PRO A 32 5.06 -9.12 -0.63
CA PRO A 32 4.46 -9.81 0.51
C PRO A 32 3.94 -8.87 1.61
N GLY A 33 2.63 -8.87 1.81
CA GLY A 33 1.97 -8.09 2.88
C GLY A 33 1.76 -6.61 2.57
N ILE A 34 2.01 -6.17 1.34
CA ILE A 34 1.67 -4.83 0.87
C ILE A 34 0.39 -4.92 0.04
N GLY A 35 -0.73 -4.47 0.61
CA GLY A 35 -1.99 -4.34 -0.13
C GLY A 35 -2.09 -3.02 -0.88
N ARG A 36 -3.10 -2.88 -1.76
CA ARG A 36 -3.31 -1.70 -2.61
C ARG A 36 -3.20 -0.35 -1.88
N SER A 37 -3.86 -0.20 -0.72
CA SER A 37 -3.79 1.06 0.05
C SER A 37 -2.41 1.33 0.63
N THR A 38 -1.68 0.28 1.06
CA THR A 38 -0.32 0.42 1.58
C THR A 38 0.66 0.74 0.45
N ALA A 39 0.50 0.13 -0.72
CA ALA A 39 1.27 0.46 -1.92
C ALA A 39 1.07 1.92 -2.34
N GLY A 40 -0.18 2.40 -2.34
CA GLY A 40 -0.50 3.81 -2.59
C GLY A 40 0.14 4.75 -1.58
N ALA A 41 0.14 4.37 -0.29
CA ALA A 41 0.80 5.15 0.76
C ALA A 41 2.32 5.24 0.56
N ILE A 42 2.98 4.12 0.25
CA ILE A 42 4.42 4.10 -0.04
C ILE A 42 4.71 5.00 -1.26
N ALA A 43 4.02 4.78 -2.38
CA ALA A 43 4.25 5.51 -3.62
C ALA A 43 4.04 7.03 -3.47
N SER A 44 2.99 7.45 -2.77
CA SER A 44 2.71 8.88 -2.56
C SER A 44 3.66 9.54 -1.58
N ILE A 45 3.93 8.92 -0.43
CA ILE A 45 4.71 9.53 0.64
C ILE A 45 6.22 9.54 0.32
N SER A 46 6.77 8.42 -0.17
CA SER A 46 8.22 8.30 -0.35
C SER A 46 8.71 8.56 -1.77
N MET A 47 7.84 8.45 -2.78
CA MET A 47 8.23 8.56 -4.19
C MET A 47 7.60 9.74 -4.92
N GLY A 48 6.70 10.49 -4.28
CA GLY A 48 5.99 11.63 -4.88
C GLY A 48 5.01 11.24 -5.99
N ILE A 49 4.61 9.97 -6.05
CA ILE A 49 3.70 9.47 -7.09
C ILE A 49 2.26 9.77 -6.66
N ALA A 50 1.47 10.40 -7.53
CA ALA A 50 0.05 10.63 -7.28
C ALA A 50 -0.73 9.30 -7.21
N ALA A 51 -0.92 8.78 -6.00
CA ALA A 51 -1.59 7.51 -5.74
C ALA A 51 -2.53 7.63 -4.53
N PRO A 52 -3.82 7.25 -4.66
CA PRO A 52 -4.77 7.33 -3.56
C PRO A 52 -4.55 6.22 -2.52
N ILE A 53 -5.04 6.47 -1.31
CA ILE A 53 -5.09 5.49 -0.21
C ILE A 53 -6.55 5.28 0.23
N LEU A 54 -6.83 4.16 0.89
CA LEU A 54 -8.15 3.86 1.44
C LEU A 54 -8.06 2.92 2.65
N ASP A 55 -7.48 3.42 3.73
CA ASP A 55 -7.45 2.72 5.02
C ASP A 55 -8.76 2.96 5.80
N GLY A 56 -8.90 2.38 7.00
CA GLY A 56 -10.09 2.56 7.82
C GLY A 56 -10.38 4.02 8.20
N ASN A 57 -9.35 4.88 8.24
CA ASN A 57 -9.52 6.30 8.53
C ASN A 57 -10.06 7.06 7.32
N VAL A 58 -9.47 6.86 6.15
CA VAL A 58 -9.93 7.49 4.91
C VAL A 58 -11.32 7.01 4.54
N LYS A 59 -11.61 5.69 4.67
CA LYS A 59 -12.98 5.17 4.52
C LYS A 59 -13.96 5.93 5.40
N ARG A 60 -13.68 6.04 6.70
CA ARG A 60 -14.55 6.73 7.67
C ARG A 60 -14.79 8.20 7.29
N VAL A 61 -13.76 8.93 6.86
CA VAL A 61 -13.89 10.33 6.46
C VAL A 61 -14.72 10.46 5.18
N LEU A 62 -14.38 9.72 4.12
CA LEU A 62 -15.07 9.81 2.83
C LEU A 62 -16.53 9.35 2.92
N THR A 63 -16.80 8.25 3.63
CA THR A 63 -18.17 7.75 3.86
C THR A 63 -19.02 8.80 4.58
N ARG A 64 -18.47 9.50 5.59
CA ARG A 64 -19.20 10.57 6.29
C ARG A 64 -19.39 11.80 5.41
N LEU A 65 -18.35 12.23 4.71
CA LEU A 65 -18.37 13.41 3.85
C LEU A 65 -19.39 13.27 2.71
N HIS A 66 -19.46 12.09 2.10
CA HIS A 66 -20.31 11.83 0.94
C HIS A 66 -21.61 11.07 1.29
N ALA A 67 -21.92 10.90 2.57
CA ALA A 67 -23.08 10.16 3.06
C ALA A 67 -23.25 8.77 2.42
N VAL A 68 -22.15 8.04 2.23
CA VAL A 68 -22.18 6.69 1.66
C VAL A 68 -22.80 5.75 2.70
N ALA A 69 -23.93 5.12 2.36
CA ALA A 69 -24.62 4.19 3.25
C ALA A 69 -24.04 2.75 3.15
N GLY A 70 -24.31 1.93 4.17
CA GLY A 70 -23.91 0.52 4.22
C GLY A 70 -22.62 0.27 5.02
N TRP A 71 -22.20 -0.99 5.05
CA TRP A 71 -20.96 -1.39 5.71
C TRP A 71 -19.75 -1.13 4.79
N PRO A 72 -18.77 -0.32 5.24
CA PRO A 72 -17.61 0.08 4.42
C PRO A 72 -16.46 -0.94 4.39
#